data_AF-A0A973BWD9-F1
#
_entry.id   AF-A0A973BWD9-F1
#
_cell.length_a   1.000
_cell.length_b   1.000
_cell.length_c   1.000
_cell.angle_alpha   90.00
_cell.angle_beta   90.00
_cell.angle_gamma   90.00
#
_symmetry.space_group_name_H-M   'P 1'
#
loop_
_entity.id
_entity.type
_entity.pdbx_description
1 polymer ?
#
loop_
_entity_poly.entity_id
_entity_poly.type
_entity_poly.pdbx_seq_one_letter_code
_entity_poly.pdbx_strand_id
1 'polypeptide(L)'
;MSEQQPDTANATEVADCVETIRELDRFLDGELTVETHASIRHHLDGCMDCLGAFDFHAELRVVVAEKCHNDEMPPDLLARIERCFNTDIDGDGKIG
;
A
#
# COMPACT_ATOMS: atom_id res chain seq x y z
N MET A 1 -13.84 3.64 48.48
CA MET A 1 -14.26 3.07 47.19
C MET A 1 -13.23 3.57 46.20
N SER A 2 -12.42 2.66 45.67
CA SER A 2 -11.25 3.04 44.85
C SER A 2 -11.72 3.62 43.52
N GLU A 3 -11.41 4.88 43.29
CA GLU A 3 -11.66 5.59 42.04
C GLU A 3 -10.63 5.10 41.01
N GLN A 4 -11.03 4.16 40.15
CA GLN A 4 -10.22 3.73 39.01
C GLN A 4 -10.29 4.84 37.95
N GLN A 5 -9.23 5.64 37.86
CA GLN A 5 -9.01 6.56 36.75
C GLN A 5 -8.82 5.75 35.46
N PRO A 6 -9.49 6.09 34.34
CA PRO A 6 -9.24 5.44 33.06
C PRO A 6 -7.86 5.83 32.54
N ASP A 7 -7.04 4.82 32.22
CA ASP A 7 -5.70 4.92 31.64
C ASP A 7 -5.68 5.76 30.35
N THR A 8 -5.24 7.02 30.45
CA THR A 8 -5.06 7.93 29.32
C THR A 8 -4.00 7.47 28.33
N ALA A 9 -3.12 6.53 28.70
CA ALA A 9 -2.09 5.97 27.83
C ALA A 9 -2.67 5.15 26.65
N ASN A 10 -3.76 4.42 26.88
CA ASN A 10 -4.35 3.51 25.89
C ASN A 10 -5.07 4.28 24.74
N ALA A 11 -5.61 5.46 25.03
CA ALA A 11 -6.33 6.26 24.02
C ALA A 11 -5.40 6.86 22.96
N THR A 12 -4.16 7.20 23.34
CA THR A 12 -3.15 7.72 22.41
C THR A 12 -2.64 6.60 21.49
N GLU A 13 -2.33 5.43 22.04
CA GLU A 13 -1.89 4.26 21.26
C GLU A 13 -2.92 3.85 20.20
N VAL A 14 -4.21 3.87 20.55
CA VAL A 14 -5.29 3.57 19.58
C VAL A 14 -5.36 4.64 18.47
N ALA A 15 -5.11 5.92 18.78
CA ALA A 15 -5.09 6.97 17.78
C ALA A 15 -3.90 6.83 16.81
N ASP A 16 -2.71 6.50 17.34
CA ASP A 16 -1.50 6.23 16.55
C ASP A 16 -1.67 5.00 15.64
N CYS A 17 -2.33 3.94 16.12
CA CYS A 17 -2.68 2.78 15.30
C CYS A 17 -3.64 3.17 14.16
N VAL A 18 -4.69 3.94 14.45
CA VAL A 18 -5.67 4.38 13.43
C VAL A 18 -5.01 5.26 12.37
N GLU A 19 -4.10 6.15 12.77
CA GLU A 19 -3.33 6.97 11.83
C GLU A 19 -2.41 6.10 10.96
N THR A 20 -1.69 5.16 11.58
CA THR A 20 -0.81 4.22 10.87
C THR A 20 -1.58 3.42 9.83
N ILE A 21 -2.75 2.89 10.17
CA ILE A 21 -3.60 2.12 9.24
C ILE A 21 -4.10 2.99 8.08
N ARG A 22 -4.43 4.27 8.32
CA ARG A 22 -4.88 5.19 7.25
C ARG A 22 -3.77 5.51 6.25
N GLU A 23 -2.54 5.68 6.74
CA GLU A 23 -1.39 6.00 5.90
C GLU A 23 -0.68 4.75 5.34
N LEU A 24 -1.13 3.55 5.71
CA LEU A 24 -0.51 2.27 5.35
C LEU A 24 -0.46 2.02 3.84
N ASP A 25 -1.53 2.33 3.11
CA ASP A 25 -1.56 2.15 1.66
C ASP A 25 -0.57 3.09 0.96
N ARG A 26 -0.50 4.35 1.42
CA ARG A 26 0.47 5.35 0.91
C ARG A 26 1.91 4.98 1.26
N PHE A 27 2.12 4.37 2.42
CA PHE A 27 3.40 3.81 2.83
C PHE A 27 3.83 2.69 1.88
N LEU A 28 2.92 1.79 1.52
CA LEU A 28 3.19 0.70 0.57
C LEU A 28 3.43 1.20 -0.86
N ASP A 29 2.82 2.32 -1.26
CA ASP A 29 3.07 2.97 -2.57
C ASP A 29 4.34 3.82 -2.60
N GLY A 30 4.96 4.09 -1.45
CA GLY A 30 6.12 4.96 -1.35
C GLY A 30 5.80 6.45 -1.57
N GLU A 31 4.53 6.85 -1.40
CA GLU A 31 4.05 8.23 -1.60
C GLU A 31 4.16 9.11 -0.35
N LEU A 32 4.76 8.60 0.72
CA LEU A 32 4.96 9.33 1.97
C LEU A 32 6.29 10.09 1.98
N THR A 33 6.33 11.14 2.79
CA THR A 33 7.59 11.82 3.10
C THR A 33 8.51 10.90 3.89
N VAL A 34 9.83 11.14 3.80
CA VAL A 34 10.84 10.33 4.51
C VAL A 34 10.58 10.32 6.03
N GLU A 35 10.12 11.44 6.57
CA GLU A 35 9.79 11.60 8.00
C GLU A 35 8.60 10.72 8.40
N THR A 36 7.50 10.77 7.65
CA THR A 36 6.30 9.96 7.94
C THR A 36 6.58 8.47 7.71
N HIS A 37 7.36 8.12 6.68
CA HIS A 37 7.77 6.74 6.44
C HIS A 37 8.58 6.17 7.61
N ALA A 38 9.50 6.95 8.19
CA ALA A 38 10.26 6.52 9.36
C ALA A 38 9.36 6.36 10.60
N SER A 39 8.39 7.25 10.80
CA SER A 39 7.43 7.19 11.91
C SER A 39 6.55 5.94 11.85
N ILE A 40 5.97 5.66 10.68
CA ILE A 40 5.16 4.44 10.46
C ILE A 40 6.00 3.20 10.69
N ARG A 41 7.23 3.17 10.17
CA ARG A 41 8.11 2.02 10.36
C ARG A 41 8.44 1.77 11.83
N HIS A 42 8.69 2.85 12.58
CA HIS A 42 8.90 2.75 14.02
C HIS A 42 7.66 2.19 14.75
N HIS A 43 6.46 2.60 14.35
CA HIS A 43 5.22 2.09 14.92
C HIS A 43 5.01 0.59 14.58
N LEU A 44 5.27 0.18 13.33
CA LEU A 44 5.17 -1.23 12.91
C LEU A 44 6.15 -2.14 13.68
N ASP A 45 7.34 -1.64 14.03
CA ASP A 45 8.30 -2.39 14.86
C ASP A 45 7.83 -2.56 16.33
N GLY A 46 6.94 -1.67 16.80
CA GLY A 46 6.43 -1.66 18.18
C GLY A 46 5.01 -2.22 18.36
N CYS A 47 4.23 -2.34 17.28
CA CYS A 47 2.81 -2.70 17.32
C CYS A 47 2.50 -3.90 16.41
N MET A 48 2.26 -5.06 17.04
CA MET A 48 1.97 -6.31 16.33
C MET A 48 0.65 -6.27 15.53
N ASP A 49 -0.35 -5.53 16.00
CA ASP A 49 -1.63 -5.41 15.30
C ASP A 49 -1.47 -4.65 13.97
N CYS A 50 -0.73 -3.54 14.00
CA CYS A 50 -0.42 -2.77 12.80
C CYS A 50 0.54 -3.52 11.86
N LEU A 51 1.48 -4.30 12.41
CA LEU A 51 2.34 -5.17 11.62
C LEU A 51 1.54 -6.24 10.87
N GLY A 52 0.57 -6.88 11.54
CA GLY A 52 -0.32 -7.85 10.89
C GLY A 52 -1.17 -7.24 9.78
N ALA A 53 -1.65 -6.00 9.97
CA ALA A 53 -2.35 -5.27 8.91
C ALA A 53 -1.42 -4.94 7.73
N PHE A 54 -0.17 -4.52 8.00
CA PHE A 54 0.83 -4.29 6.95
C PHE A 54 1.07 -5.54 6.11
N ASP A 55 1.32 -6.69 6.76
CA ASP A 55 1.59 -7.94 6.07
C ASP A 55 0.42 -8.35 5.19
N PHE A 56 -0.82 -8.25 5.71
CA PHE A 56 -2.03 -8.52 4.91
C PHE A 56 -2.13 -7.62 3.67
N HIS A 57 -1.93 -6.31 3.82
CA HIS A 57 -1.99 -5.37 2.69
C HIS A 57 -0.86 -5.63 1.68
N ALA A 58 0.34 -5.99 2.14
CA ALA A 58 1.46 -6.35 1.28
C ALA A 58 1.19 -7.63 0.48
N GLU A 59 0.67 -8.69 1.14
CA GLU A 59 0.26 -9.93 0.47
C GLU A 59 -0.87 -9.68 -0.53
N LEU A 60 -1.88 -8.89 -0.16
CA LEU A 60 -2.98 -8.53 -1.04
C LEU A 60 -2.48 -7.84 -2.31
N ARG A 61 -1.51 -6.92 -2.18
CA ARG A 61 -0.89 -6.24 -3.33
C ARG A 61 -0.22 -7.23 -4.27
N VAL A 62 0.51 -8.21 -3.75
CA VAL A 62 1.15 -9.25 -4.55
C VAL A 62 0.08 -10.03 -5.32
N VAL A 63 -0.98 -10.49 -4.65
CA VAL A 63 -2.05 -11.26 -5.29
C VAL A 63 -2.77 -10.44 -6.37
N VAL A 64 -3.06 -9.17 -6.10
CA VAL A 64 -3.69 -8.27 -7.09
C VAL A 64 -2.78 -8.04 -8.28
N ALA A 65 -1.48 -7.82 -8.05
CA ALA A 65 -0.50 -7.66 -9.12
C ALA A 65 -0.37 -8.94 -9.96
N GLU A 66 -0.31 -10.11 -9.33
CA GLU A 66 -0.27 -11.41 -10.01
C GLU A 66 -1.53 -11.63 -10.85
N LYS A 67 -2.71 -11.25 -10.36
CA LYS A 67 -3.96 -11.35 -11.13
C LYS A 67 -3.97 -10.40 -12.32
N CYS A 68 -3.59 -9.14 -12.13
CA CYS A 68 -3.46 -8.17 -13.22
C CYS A 68 -2.41 -8.58 -14.26
N HIS A 69 -1.37 -9.32 -13.88
CA HIS A 69 -0.34 -9.78 -14.80
C HIS A 69 -0.74 -11.06 -15.56
N ASN A 70 -1.54 -11.94 -14.94
CA ASN A 70 -1.97 -13.19 -15.56
C ASN A 70 -3.17 -13.03 -16.51
N ASP A 71 -3.94 -11.94 -16.40
CA ASP A 71 -4.95 -11.59 -17.40
C ASP A 71 -4.24 -10.96 -18.62
N GLU A 72 -4.41 -11.58 -19.78
CA GLU A 72 -3.83 -11.08 -21.04
C GLU A 72 -4.37 -9.68 -21.32
N MET A 73 -3.45 -8.70 -21.45
CA MET A 73 -3.81 -7.33 -21.75
C MET A 73 -4.56 -7.27 -23.08
N PRO A 74 -5.77 -6.67 -23.13
CA PRO A 74 -6.56 -6.66 -24.35
C PRO A 74 -5.77 -6.01 -25.50
N PRO A 75 -5.64 -6.68 -26.66
CA PRO A 75 -4.79 -6.19 -27.75
C PRO A 75 -5.26 -4.84 -28.28
N ASP A 76 -6.56 -4.55 -28.25
CA ASP A 76 -7.10 -3.24 -28.64
C ASP A 76 -6.66 -2.11 -27.70
N LEU A 77 -6.52 -2.39 -26.40
CA LEU A 77 -6.04 -1.41 -25.44
C LEU A 77 -4.54 -1.16 -25.61
N LEU A 78 -3.76 -2.23 -25.84
CA LEU A 78 -2.32 -2.14 -26.09
C LEU A 78 -2.03 -1.34 -27.35
N ALA A 79 -2.65 -1.70 -28.48
CA ALA A 79 -2.66 -0.95 -29.74
C ALA A 79 -2.93 0.56 -29.56
N ARG A 80 -3.94 0.90 -28.75
CA ARG A 80 -4.29 2.31 -28.47
C ARG A 80 -3.22 3.04 -27.66
N ILE A 81 -2.60 2.37 -26.70
CA ILE A 81 -1.53 2.94 -25.88
C ILE A 81 -0.27 3.14 -26.72
N GLU A 82 0.12 2.13 -27.50
CA GLU A 82 1.27 2.22 -28.43
C GLU A 82 1.11 3.36 -29.42
N ARG A 83 -0.09 3.54 -29.98
CA ARG A 83 -0.39 4.65 -30.89
C ARG A 83 -0.36 6.01 -30.20
N CYS A 84 -0.73 6.06 -28.92
CA CYS A 84 -0.73 7.30 -28.14
C CYS A 84 0.70 7.74 -27.78
N PHE A 85 1.57 6.78 -27.44
CA PHE A 85 2.96 7.03 -27.03
C PHE A 85 3.99 6.82 -28.14
N ASN A 86 3.56 6.41 -29.34
CA ASN A 86 4.41 6.05 -30.48
C ASN A 86 5.59 5.15 -30.07
N THR A 87 5.30 4.15 -29.24
CA THR A 87 6.28 3.25 -28.62
C THR A 87 5.77 1.82 -28.76
N ASP A 88 6.67 0.91 -29.13
CA ASP A 88 6.44 -0.54 -29.19
C ASP A 88 6.57 -1.11 -27.76
N ILE A 89 5.45 -1.56 -27.19
CA ILE A 89 5.35 -1.97 -25.78
C ILE A 89 5.46 -3.48 -25.65
N ASP A 90 5.00 -4.23 -26.66
CA ASP A 90 5.06 -5.70 -26.67
C ASP A 90 6.34 -6.27 -27.32
N GLY A 91 7.10 -5.43 -28.04
CA GLY A 91 8.35 -5.78 -28.70
C GLY A 91 8.16 -6.51 -30.03
N ASP A 92 6.98 -6.43 -30.65
CA ASP A 92 6.68 -7.09 -31.92
C ASP A 92 7.25 -6.36 -33.15
N GLY A 93 7.84 -5.18 -32.96
CA GLY A 93 8.42 -4.34 -34.00
C GLY A 93 7.39 -3.47 -34.75
N LYS A 94 6.16 -3.39 -34.27
CA LYS A 94 5.09 -2.51 -34.77
C LYS A 94 4.60 -1.58 -33.64
N ILE A 95 3.92 -0.53 -34.05
CA ILE A 95 3.25 0.44 -33.17
C ILE A 95 1.80 0.42 -33.66
N GLY A 96 0.96 -0.43 -33.05
CA GLY A 96 -0.14 -1.03 -33.82
C GLY A 96 -1.42 -1.33 -33.10
#